data_AF-A0A6G9WE58-F1
#
_entry.id   AF-A0A6G9WE58-F1
#
_cell.length_a   1.000
_cell.length_b   1.000
_cell.length_c   1.000
_cell.angle_alpha   90.00
_cell.angle_beta   90.00
_cell.angle_gamma   90.00
#
_symmetry.space_group_name_H-M   'P 1'
#
loop_
_entity.id
_entity.type
_entity.pdbx_description
1 polymer ?
#
loop_
_entity_poly.entity_id
_entity_poly.type
_entity_poly.pdbx_seq_one_letter_code
_entity_poly.pdbx_strand_id
1 'polypeptide(L)'
;MMDTYLSVARDLVVEGMRESQVALSAQLEFHLASTLARYMHRPLAPDRLTVRLMDAAQRGARKGESRQIGDECLISCAFFAARLTRQGGTVVHYAAVGQTAYEIAGMPDVASGFPDMLDVLHASRPAVEDRALPQQDNAEGDKPDRRILFISPRLNH
;
A
#
# COMPACT_ATOMS: atom_id res chain seq x y z
N MET A 1 -20.49 6.93 -5.75
CA MET A 1 -19.25 7.24 -4.99
C MET A 1 -18.22 6.13 -5.15
N MET A 2 -18.60 4.85 -4.98
CA MET A 2 -17.76 3.69 -5.28
C MET A 2 -17.25 3.68 -6.74
N ASP A 3 -18.11 4.04 -7.69
CA ASP A 3 -17.78 4.07 -9.13
C ASP A 3 -16.68 5.10 -9.47
N THR A 4 -16.64 6.22 -8.74
CA THR A 4 -15.62 7.25 -8.91
C THR A 4 -14.24 6.74 -8.47
N TYR A 5 -14.17 6.07 -7.31
CA TYR A 5 -12.92 5.47 -6.85
C TYR A 5 -12.43 4.34 -7.74
N LEU A 6 -13.35 3.56 -8.32
CA LEU A 6 -12.99 2.51 -9.24
C LEU A 6 -12.37 3.04 -10.53
N SER A 7 -12.91 4.13 -11.10
CA SER A 7 -12.32 4.78 -12.27
C SER A 7 -10.90 5.26 -11.97
N VAL A 8 -10.70 6.01 -10.88
CA VAL A 8 -9.39 6.53 -10.49
C VAL A 8 -8.40 5.40 -10.19
N ALA A 9 -8.85 4.34 -9.49
CA ALA A 9 -8.03 3.18 -9.23
C ALA A 9 -7.63 2.45 -10.52
N ARG A 10 -8.51 2.39 -11.51
CA ARG A 10 -8.20 1.79 -12.81
C ARG A 10 -7.15 2.61 -13.56
N ASP A 11 -7.27 3.93 -13.58
CA ASP A 11 -6.29 4.81 -14.21
C ASP A 11 -4.90 4.62 -13.58
N LEU A 12 -4.83 4.51 -12.25
CA LEU A 12 -3.57 4.21 -11.54
C LEU A 12 -2.99 2.84 -11.91
N VAL A 13 -3.82 1.81 -12.06
CA VAL A 13 -3.36 0.47 -12.46
C VAL A 13 -2.83 0.50 -13.90
N VAL A 14 -3.54 1.15 -14.82
CA VAL A 14 -3.12 1.26 -16.22
C VAL A 14 -1.80 2.01 -16.34
N GLU A 15 -1.64 3.11 -15.59
CA GLU A 15 -0.37 3.83 -15.52
C GLU A 15 0.74 2.94 -14.93
N GLY A 16 0.46 2.23 -13.84
CA GLY A 16 1.41 1.29 -13.24
C GLY A 16 1.85 0.18 -14.18
N MET A 17 0.93 -0.38 -14.97
CA MET A 17 1.22 -1.37 -16.02
C MET A 17 2.12 -0.79 -17.11
N ARG A 18 1.89 0.47 -17.49
CA ARG A 18 2.72 1.17 -18.47
C ARG A 18 4.13 1.39 -17.95
N GLU A 19 4.27 1.89 -16.72
CA GLU A 19 5.58 2.23 -16.14
C GLU A 19 6.39 0.98 -15.75
N SER A 20 5.74 -0.09 -15.27
CA SER A 20 6.41 -1.35 -14.92
C SER A 20 6.67 -2.27 -16.12
N GLN A 21 6.05 -1.99 -17.28
CA GLN A 21 6.02 -2.89 -18.44
C GLN A 21 5.42 -4.27 -18.13
N VAL A 22 4.58 -4.37 -17.10
CA VAL A 22 3.87 -5.59 -16.72
C VAL A 22 2.46 -5.58 -17.32
N ALA A 23 2.14 -6.59 -18.12
CA ALA A 23 0.81 -6.77 -18.69
C ALA A 23 -0.04 -7.71 -17.82
N LEU A 24 -0.82 -7.15 -16.90
CA LEU A 24 -1.81 -7.91 -16.13
C LEU A 24 -2.92 -8.47 -17.04
N SER A 25 -3.44 -9.65 -16.68
CA SER A 25 -4.67 -10.14 -17.28
C SER A 25 -5.86 -9.26 -16.86
N ALA A 26 -6.94 -9.26 -17.64
CA ALA A 26 -8.14 -8.47 -17.33
C ALA A 26 -8.72 -8.77 -15.93
N GLN A 27 -8.60 -10.03 -15.46
CA GLN A 27 -9.03 -10.42 -14.12
C GLN A 27 -8.14 -9.83 -13.02
N LEU A 28 -6.82 -9.83 -13.21
CA LEU A 28 -5.87 -9.24 -12.27
C LEU A 28 -5.99 -7.72 -12.24
N GLU A 29 -6.11 -7.08 -13.40
CA GLU A 29 -6.36 -5.63 -13.51
C GLU A 29 -7.63 -5.24 -12.73
N PHE A 30 -8.73 -5.95 -12.97
CA PHE A 30 -9.99 -5.67 -12.29
C PHE A 30 -9.91 -5.92 -10.77
N HIS A 31 -9.28 -7.01 -10.35
CA HIS A 31 -9.05 -7.29 -8.92
C HIS A 31 -8.22 -6.18 -8.27
N LEU A 32 -7.12 -5.78 -8.90
CA LEU A 32 -6.22 -4.76 -8.40
C LEU A 32 -6.90 -3.40 -8.28
N ALA A 33 -7.61 -2.96 -9.32
CA ALA A 33 -8.36 -1.71 -9.33
C ALA A 33 -9.46 -1.71 -8.25
N SER A 34 -10.18 -2.84 -8.10
CA SER A 34 -11.21 -3.00 -7.07
C SER A 34 -10.63 -2.95 -5.65
N THR A 35 -9.46 -3.55 -5.46
CA THR A 35 -8.75 -3.56 -4.17
C THR A 35 -8.24 -2.17 -3.83
N LEU A 36 -7.63 -1.45 -4.77
CA LEU A 36 -7.25 -0.05 -4.57
C LEU A 36 -8.44 0.84 -4.22
N ALA A 37 -9.51 0.80 -5.00
CA ALA A 37 -10.72 1.60 -4.76
C ALA A 37 -11.30 1.37 -3.35
N ARG A 38 -11.25 0.12 -2.87
CA ARG A 38 -11.66 -0.25 -1.50
C ARG A 38 -10.81 0.41 -0.43
N TYR A 39 -9.48 0.42 -0.59
CA TYR A 39 -8.56 0.95 0.43
C TYR A 39 -8.31 2.46 0.32
N MET A 40 -8.82 3.13 -0.72
CA MET A 40 -8.85 4.60 -0.79
C MET A 40 -9.73 5.25 0.29
N HIS A 41 -10.74 4.54 0.81
CA HIS A 41 -11.69 5.07 1.80
C HIS A 41 -11.84 4.20 3.05
N ARG A 42 -11.09 3.10 3.14
CA ARG A 42 -11.13 2.18 4.27
C ARG A 42 -9.77 2.17 5.00
N PRO A 43 -9.75 2.29 6.34
CA PRO A 43 -8.51 2.19 7.08
C PRO A 43 -7.89 0.81 6.91
N LEU A 44 -6.57 0.79 6.70
CA LEU A 44 -5.80 -0.43 6.58
C LEU A 44 -5.17 -0.83 7.93
N ALA A 45 -5.19 -2.12 8.24
CA ALA A 45 -4.64 -2.69 9.47
C ALA A 45 -3.46 -3.62 9.13
N PRO A 46 -2.26 -3.07 8.86
CA PRO A 46 -1.11 -3.86 8.42
C PRO A 46 -0.47 -4.67 9.55
N ASP A 47 -0.94 -4.47 10.79
CA ASP A 47 -0.34 -5.07 11.97
C ASP A 47 -0.80 -6.54 12.10
N ARG A 48 0.16 -7.42 12.41
CA ARG A 48 -0.06 -8.85 12.70
C ARG A 48 -0.72 -9.67 11.57
N LEU A 49 -0.49 -9.32 10.30
CA LEU A 49 -1.07 -10.04 9.14
C LEU A 49 -0.76 -11.55 9.14
N THR A 50 0.48 -11.93 9.47
CA THR A 50 0.88 -13.35 9.59
C THR A 50 0.03 -14.09 10.64
N VAL A 51 -0.13 -13.50 11.83
CA VAL A 51 -0.90 -14.10 12.93
C VAL A 51 -2.37 -14.20 12.55
N ARG A 52 -2.94 -13.14 11.96
CA ARG A 52 -4.33 -13.13 11.48
C ARG A 52 -4.58 -14.22 10.45
N LEU A 53 -3.63 -14.47 9.53
CA LEU A 53 -3.76 -15.55 8.57
C LEU A 53 -3.73 -16.92 9.24
N MET A 54 -2.81 -17.14 10.19
CA MET A 54 -2.74 -18.40 10.94
C MET A 54 -3.99 -18.64 11.76
N ASP A 55 -4.50 -17.63 12.47
CA ASP A 55 -5.75 -17.74 13.23
C ASP A 55 -6.95 -18.02 12.33
N ALA A 56 -7.01 -17.38 11.14
CA ALA A 56 -8.05 -17.63 10.15
C ALA A 56 -7.97 -19.07 9.62
N ALA A 57 -6.77 -19.57 9.31
CA ALA A 57 -6.56 -20.93 8.85
C ALA A 57 -6.95 -21.96 9.92
N GLN A 58 -6.54 -21.76 11.18
CA GLN A 58 -6.86 -22.65 12.30
C GLN A 58 -8.36 -22.75 12.57
N ARG A 59 -9.08 -21.63 12.44
CA ARG A 59 -10.55 -21.58 12.66
C ARG A 59 -11.35 -22.04 11.44
N GLY A 60 -10.72 -22.43 10.33
CA GLY A 60 -11.42 -22.73 9.09
C GLY A 60 -12.23 -21.53 8.59
N ALA A 61 -11.67 -20.32 8.70
CA ALA A 61 -12.37 -19.08 8.41
C ALA A 61 -12.92 -19.02 6.98
N ARG A 62 -13.92 -18.16 6.78
CA ARG A 62 -14.53 -17.95 5.47
C ARG A 62 -13.47 -17.42 4.50
N LYS A 63 -13.54 -17.87 3.24
CA LYS A 63 -12.68 -17.40 2.13
C LYS A 63 -12.55 -15.87 2.04
N GLY A 64 -13.60 -15.14 2.45
CA GLY A 64 -13.59 -13.68 2.49
C GLY A 64 -12.59 -13.06 3.48
N GLU A 65 -12.33 -13.70 4.64
CA GLU A 65 -11.35 -13.21 5.62
C GLU A 65 -9.93 -13.37 5.08
N SER A 66 -9.60 -14.53 4.51
CA SER A 66 -8.30 -14.78 3.85
C SER A 66 -8.08 -13.86 2.66
N ARG A 67 -9.10 -13.65 1.82
CA ARG A 67 -9.02 -12.66 0.72
C ARG A 67 -8.69 -11.27 1.26
N GLN A 68 -9.36 -10.83 2.32
CA GLN A 68 -9.11 -9.50 2.89
C GLN A 68 -7.67 -9.38 3.41
N ILE A 69 -7.13 -10.43 4.04
CA ILE A 69 -5.72 -10.46 4.45
C ILE A 69 -4.79 -10.37 3.23
N GLY A 70 -5.09 -11.08 2.14
CA GLY A 70 -4.34 -10.99 0.88
C GLY A 70 -4.35 -9.57 0.30
N ASP A 71 -5.52 -8.91 0.27
CA ASP A 71 -5.65 -7.54 -0.18
C ASP A 71 -4.85 -6.56 0.71
N GLU A 72 -4.90 -6.73 2.04
CA GLU A 72 -4.14 -5.92 3.00
C GLU A 72 -2.64 -6.12 2.85
N CYS A 73 -2.16 -7.36 2.63
CA CYS A 73 -0.75 -7.63 2.32
C CYS A 73 -0.32 -6.89 1.05
N LEU A 74 -1.10 -6.97 -0.03
CA LEU A 74 -0.79 -6.34 -1.30
C LEU A 74 -0.64 -4.81 -1.15
N ILE A 75 -1.65 -4.15 -0.57
CA ILE A 75 -1.62 -2.70 -0.35
C ILE A 75 -0.53 -2.31 0.67
N SER A 76 -0.28 -3.11 1.70
CA SER A 76 0.76 -2.80 2.70
C SER A 76 2.16 -2.89 2.11
N CYS A 77 2.47 -3.94 1.36
CA CYS A 77 3.73 -4.06 0.61
C CYS A 77 3.87 -2.91 -0.40
N ALA A 78 2.75 -2.50 -1.00
CA ALA A 78 2.70 -1.49 -2.03
C ALA A 78 2.68 -0.03 -1.55
N PHE A 79 2.36 0.31 -0.30
CA PHE A 79 2.33 1.72 0.12
C PHE A 79 2.82 1.95 1.56
N PHE A 80 2.94 0.90 2.37
CA PHE A 80 3.19 1.01 3.80
C PHE A 80 4.32 0.08 4.27
N ALA A 81 5.30 -0.20 3.41
CA ALA A 81 6.37 -1.15 3.66
C ALA A 81 7.11 -0.87 4.99
N ALA A 82 7.45 0.39 5.28
CA ALA A 82 8.12 0.76 6.53
C ALA A 82 7.27 0.47 7.78
N ARG A 83 5.94 0.66 7.72
CA ARG A 83 5.04 0.32 8.82
C ARG A 83 4.90 -1.20 8.98
N LEU A 84 4.79 -1.90 7.85
CA LEU A 84 4.63 -3.34 7.76
C LEU A 84 5.83 -4.10 8.37
N THR A 85 7.05 -3.64 8.13
CA THR A 85 8.29 -4.29 8.61
C THR A 85 8.74 -3.80 9.99
N ARG A 86 8.08 -2.80 10.59
CA ARG A 86 8.49 -2.20 11.86
C ARG A 86 8.56 -3.19 13.03
N GLN A 87 7.70 -4.21 13.02
CA GLN A 87 7.66 -5.24 14.06
C GLN A 87 8.44 -6.51 13.68
N GLY A 88 9.25 -6.44 12.61
CA GLY A 88 9.98 -7.57 12.05
C GLY A 88 9.38 -8.08 10.73
N GLY A 89 10.10 -9.03 10.12
CA GLY A 89 9.80 -9.54 8.78
C GLY A 89 10.31 -8.65 7.66
N THR A 90 10.13 -9.11 6.42
CA THR A 90 10.53 -8.40 5.20
C THR A 90 9.33 -8.21 4.28
N VAL A 91 9.40 -7.30 3.32
CA VAL A 91 8.36 -7.15 2.30
C VAL A 91 8.13 -8.48 1.56
N VAL A 92 9.21 -9.23 1.29
CA VAL A 92 9.15 -10.57 0.68
C VAL A 92 8.35 -11.55 1.53
N HIS A 93 8.57 -11.56 2.86
CA HIS A 93 7.77 -12.38 3.78
C HIS A 93 6.28 -12.05 3.69
N TYR A 94 5.92 -10.77 3.74
CA TYR A 94 4.51 -10.38 3.69
C TYR A 94 3.86 -10.56 2.31
N ALA A 95 4.65 -10.48 1.23
CA ALA A 95 4.20 -10.87 -0.09
C ALA A 95 3.85 -12.37 -0.13
N ALA A 96 4.70 -13.24 0.40
CA ALA A 96 4.41 -14.67 0.52
C ALA A 96 3.16 -14.95 1.37
N VAL A 97 2.99 -14.24 2.50
CA VAL A 97 1.75 -14.31 3.30
C VAL A 97 0.52 -13.92 2.47
N GLY A 98 0.62 -12.87 1.66
CA GLY A 98 -0.46 -12.43 0.77
C GLY A 98 -0.81 -13.47 -0.29
N GLN A 99 0.19 -14.09 -0.92
CA GLN A 99 -0.01 -15.19 -1.88
C GLN A 99 -0.73 -16.37 -1.24
N THR A 100 -0.25 -16.85 -0.09
CA THR A 100 -0.89 -17.94 0.66
C THR A 100 -2.32 -17.58 1.06
N ALA A 101 -2.59 -16.33 1.43
CA ALA A 101 -3.93 -15.88 1.78
C ALA A 101 -4.90 -15.97 0.59
N TYR A 102 -4.46 -15.60 -0.62
CA TYR A 102 -5.26 -15.77 -1.84
C TYR A 102 -5.44 -17.24 -2.23
N GLU A 103 -4.43 -18.09 -2.05
CA GLU A 103 -4.57 -19.54 -2.27
C GLU A 103 -5.64 -20.15 -1.34
N ILE A 104 -5.59 -19.83 -0.05
CA ILE A 104 -6.60 -20.27 0.94
C ILE A 104 -7.98 -19.72 0.59
N ALA A 105 -8.06 -18.50 0.05
CA ALA A 105 -9.30 -17.92 -0.44
C ALA A 105 -9.86 -18.61 -1.71
N GLY A 106 -9.10 -19.52 -2.33
CA GLY A 106 -9.44 -20.19 -3.58
C GLY A 106 -9.29 -19.27 -4.79
N MET A 107 -8.28 -18.39 -4.78
CA MET A 107 -7.97 -17.43 -5.83
C MET A 107 -6.54 -17.67 -6.38
N PRO A 108 -6.26 -18.85 -6.96
CA PRO A 108 -4.90 -19.24 -7.36
C PRO A 108 -4.30 -18.30 -8.41
N ASP A 109 -5.09 -17.80 -9.35
CA ASP A 109 -4.61 -16.85 -10.38
C ASP A 109 -4.16 -15.52 -9.76
N VAL A 110 -4.84 -15.08 -8.70
CA VAL A 110 -4.50 -13.85 -7.97
C VAL A 110 -3.28 -14.08 -7.08
N ALA A 111 -3.12 -15.27 -6.52
CA ALA A 111 -1.93 -15.66 -5.77
C ALA A 111 -0.69 -15.71 -6.66
N SER A 112 -0.79 -16.33 -7.84
CA SER A 112 0.33 -16.40 -8.80
C SER A 112 0.67 -15.04 -9.38
N GLY A 113 -0.33 -14.21 -9.68
CA GLY A 113 -0.16 -12.84 -10.18
C GLY A 113 0.20 -11.79 -9.11
N PHE A 114 0.43 -12.19 -7.85
CA PHE A 114 0.74 -11.26 -6.77
C PHE A 114 1.99 -10.40 -7.04
N PRO A 115 3.14 -10.97 -7.48
CA PRO A 115 4.34 -10.18 -7.74
C PRO A 115 4.10 -9.14 -8.84
N ASP A 116 3.46 -9.55 -9.94
CA ASP A 116 3.10 -8.68 -11.06
C ASP A 116 2.20 -7.51 -10.61
N MET A 117 1.18 -7.80 -9.79
CA MET A 117 0.32 -6.76 -9.22
C MET A 117 1.11 -5.82 -8.29
N LEU A 118 2.06 -6.35 -7.50
CA LEU A 118 2.88 -5.54 -6.60
C LEU A 118 3.81 -4.60 -7.40
N ASP A 119 4.41 -5.09 -8.48
CA ASP A 119 5.27 -4.30 -9.36
C ASP A 119 4.49 -3.16 -10.03
N VAL A 120 3.28 -3.44 -10.52
CA VAL A 120 2.35 -2.41 -11.03
C VAL A 120 2.03 -1.36 -9.97
N LEU A 121 1.77 -1.77 -8.72
CA LEU A 121 1.49 -0.82 -7.65
C LEU A 121 2.73 0.01 -7.25
N HIS A 122 3.93 -0.56 -7.30
CA HIS A 122 5.17 0.18 -7.03
C HIS A 122 5.45 1.21 -8.13
N ALA A 123 5.23 0.86 -9.39
CA ALA A 123 5.44 1.75 -10.53
C ALA A 123 4.38 2.87 -10.64
N SER A 124 3.16 2.64 -10.16
CA SER A 124 2.10 3.66 -10.13
C SER A 124 2.24 4.69 -9.00
N ARG A 125 3.23 4.53 -8.10
CA ARG A 125 3.46 5.52 -7.05
C ARG A 125 3.92 6.84 -7.68
N PRO A 126 3.29 7.98 -7.35
CA PRO A 126 3.85 9.26 -7.74
C PRO A 126 5.27 9.35 -7.20
N ALA A 127 6.20 9.85 -8.01
CA ALA A 127 7.54 10.19 -7.57
C ALA A 127 7.40 11.26 -6.47
N VAL A 128 7.30 10.81 -5.22
CA VAL A 128 7.54 11.67 -4.08
C VAL A 128 9.03 11.95 -4.17
N GLU A 129 9.40 13.05 -4.83
CA GLU A 129 10.69 13.65 -4.59
C GLU A 129 10.77 13.81 -3.08
N ASP A 130 11.62 13.00 -2.44
CA ASP A 130 12.04 13.22 -1.07
C ASP A 130 12.71 14.60 -1.08
N ARG A 131 11.89 15.63 -0.90
CA ARG A 131 12.38 16.96 -0.58
C ARG A 131 12.97 16.79 0.80
N ALA A 132 14.25 16.42 0.84
CA ALA A 132 15.05 16.38 2.03
C ALA A 132 14.74 17.68 2.77
N LEU A 133 14.11 17.55 3.94
CA LEU A 133 13.95 18.69 4.83
C LEU A 133 15.36 19.29 4.97
N PRO A 134 15.56 20.59 4.70
CA PRO A 134 16.88 21.18 4.80
C PRO A 134 17.42 20.83 6.18
N GLN A 135 18.54 20.12 6.16
CA GLN A 135 19.26 19.67 7.32
C GLN A 135 19.56 20.94 8.12
N GLN A 136 18.82 21.15 9.21
CA GLN A 136 19.17 22.18 10.19
C GLN A 136 20.47 21.69 10.82
N ASP A 137 21.59 22.11 10.24
CA ASP A 137 22.85 22.24 10.95
C ASP A 137 22.56 22.99 12.24
N ASN A 138 22.56 22.29 13.38
CA ASN A 138 22.63 22.92 14.69
C ASN A 138 23.08 21.90 15.76
N ALA A 139 24.34 22.01 16.15
CA ALA A 139 24.82 22.02 17.54
C ALA A 139 26.34 22.31 17.47
N GLU A 140 26.90 23.34 18.11
CA GLU A 140 26.70 23.86 19.46
C GLU A 140 26.71 25.41 19.43
N GLY A 141 26.00 26.19 20.25
CA GLY A 141 25.13 25.95 21.37
C GLY A 141 24.65 27.30 21.93
N ASP A 142 23.79 27.21 22.93
CA ASP A 142 23.27 28.25 23.83
C ASP A 142 21.89 28.87 23.54
N LYS A 143 21.13 28.94 24.63
CA LYS A 143 19.67 29.16 24.80
C LYS A 143 19.26 30.65 24.69
N PRO A 144 18.02 31.05 25.04
CA PRO A 144 16.67 30.60 24.65
C PRO A 144 15.83 31.77 24.10
N ASP A 145 14.55 31.51 23.83
CA ASP A 145 13.44 32.49 23.90
C ASP A 145 13.14 33.36 22.67
N ARG A 146 12.17 32.92 21.87
CA ARG A 146 10.93 33.67 21.55
C ARG A 146 10.12 32.92 20.52
N ARG A 147 8.85 32.66 20.84
CA ARG A 147 7.81 32.29 19.86
C ARG A 147 7.74 33.41 18.82
N ILE A 148 7.99 33.08 17.55
CA ILE A 148 7.60 33.95 16.44
C ILE A 148 6.77 33.14 15.46
N LEU A 149 5.45 33.31 15.57
CA LEU A 149 4.48 32.94 14.55
C LEU A 149 4.69 33.87 13.36
N PHE A 150 5.18 33.36 12.23
CA PHE A 150 5.12 34.09 10.97
C PHE A 150 3.91 33.63 10.17
N ILE A 151 2.86 34.45 10.23
CA ILE A 151 1.76 34.46 9.27
C ILE A 151 2.27 35.22 8.04
N SER A 152 2.38 34.55 6.89
CA SER A 152 2.73 35.22 5.64
C SER A 152 1.47 35.80 4.97
N PRO A 153 1.40 37.11 4.70
CA PRO A 153 0.30 37.68 3.93
C PRO A 153 0.53 37.45 2.44
N ARG A 154 -0.49 36.94 1.76
CA ARG A 154 -0.58 36.96 0.29
C ARG A 154 -0.87 38.39 -0.14
N LEU A 155 -0.08 38.94 -1.07
CA LEU A 155 -0.51 39.86 -2.11
C LEU A 155 0.67 40.29 -2.98
N ASN A 156 0.42 40.27 -4.29
CA ASN A 156 0.85 41.21 -5.34
C ASN A 156 0.78 40.46 -6.68
N HIS A 157 0.28 41.01 -7.78
CA HIS A 157 -0.51 42.22 -8.02
C HIS A 157 -1.11 42.05 -9.43
#